data_AF-A0A496RN31-F1
#
_entry.id   AF-A0A496RN31-F1
#
_cell.length_a   1.000
_cell.length_b   1.000
_cell.length_c   1.000
_cell.angle_alpha   90.00
_cell.angle_beta   90.00
_cell.angle_gamma   90.00
#
_symmetry.space_group_name_H-M   'P 1'
#
loop_
_entity.id
_entity.type
_entity.pdbx_description
1 polymer ?
#
loop_
_entity_poly.entity_id
_entity_poly.type
_entity_poly.pdbx_seq_one_letter_code
_entity_poly.pdbx_strand_id
1 'polypeptide(L)' 'MACIIKDICVKIRENYKLNKVVLSGGVFQNRLLLNLATRLLKKVDFAVYTHRRFSCSDASISIGQVVAASRRI' A
#
# COMPACT_ATOMS: atom_id res chain seq x y z
N MET A 1 -5.04 6.98 12.77
CA MET A 1 -5.03 6.46 11.39
C MET A 1 -3.81 5.59 11.07
N ALA A 2 -2.58 6.12 11.06
CA ALA A 2 -1.38 5.33 10.68
C ALA A 2 -1.12 4.11 11.59
N CYS A 3 -1.38 4.20 12.89
CA CYS A 3 -1.27 3.06 13.81
C CYS A 3 -2.26 1.93 13.43
N ILE A 4 -3.52 2.27 13.17
CA ILE A 4 -4.56 1.31 12.77
C ILE A 4 -4.16 0.57 11.48
N ILE A 5 -3.59 1.29 10.49
CA ILE A 5 -3.07 0.66 9.27
C ILE A 5 -1.99 -0.38 9.62
N LYS A 6 -1.02 -0.02 10.48
CA LYS A 6 0.03 -0.94 10.92
C LYS A 6 -0.54 -2.14 11.69
N ASP A 7 -1.48 -1.91 12.60
CA ASP A 7 -2.08 -2.97 13.43
C ASP A 7 -2.81 -4.00 12.58
N ILE A 8 -3.61 -3.53 11.61
CA ILE A 8 -4.34 -4.41 10.68
C ILE A 8 -3.36 -5.19 9.80
N CYS A 9 -2.32 -4.55 9.25
CA CYS A 9 -1.32 -5.23 8.44
C CYS A 9 -0.60 -6.34 9.22
N VAL A 10 -0.23 -6.09 10.49
CA VAL A 10 0.40 -7.10 11.35
C VAL A 10 -0.55 -8.27 11.58
N LYS A 11 -1.81 -8.00 11.91
CA LYS A 11 -2.84 -9.04 12.11
C LYS A 11 -3.05 -9.89 10.85
N ILE A 12 -3.03 -9.28 9.66
CA ILE A 12 -3.11 -10.01 8.39
C ILE A 12 -1.85 -10.86 8.17
N ARG A 13 -0.65 -10.33 8.45
CA ARG A 13 0.60 -11.08 8.32
C ARG A 13 0.65 -12.32 9.21
N GLU A 14 0.12 -12.25 10.43
CA GLU A 14 0.09 -13.39 11.34
C GLU A 14 -0.68 -14.58 10.74
N ASN A 15 -1.82 -14.28 10.09
CA ASN A 15 -2.72 -15.27 9.49
C ASN A 15 -2.23 -15.79 8.12
N TYR A 16 -1.67 -14.91 7.28
CA TYR A 16 -1.39 -15.22 5.87
C TYR A 16 0.10 -15.23 5.50
N LYS A 17 0.99 -14.95 6.46
CA LYS A 17 2.46 -14.89 6.29
C LYS A 17 2.93 -13.92 5.19
N LEU A 18 2.14 -12.87 4.92
CA LEU A 18 2.46 -11.83 3.94
C LEU A 18 3.37 -10.76 4.55
N ASN A 19 4.43 -10.36 3.83
CA ASN A 19 5.34 -9.30 4.31
C ASN A 19 5.49 -8.10 3.36
N LYS A 20 4.79 -8.10 2.22
CA LYS A 20 4.78 -6.98 1.26
C LYS A 20 3.49 -6.20 1.41
N VAL A 21 3.58 -4.88 1.55
CA VAL A 21 2.42 -3.98 1.66
C VAL A 21 2.54 -2.87 0.62
N VAL A 22 1.45 -2.61 -0.10
CA VAL A 22 1.36 -1.52 -1.07
C VAL A 22 0.42 -0.46 -0.51
N LEU A 23 0.88 0.79 -0.40
CA LEU A 23 0.06 1.95 -0.03
C LEU A 23 -0.36 2.71 -1.31
N SER A 24 -1.64 2.62 -1.64
CA SER A 24 -2.27 3.18 -2.85
C SER A 24 -3.67 3.71 -2.53
N GLY A 25 -4.28 4.48 -3.44
CA GLY A 25 -5.54 5.19 -3.22
C GLY A 25 -5.31 6.66 -2.89
N GLY A 26 -6.25 7.53 -3.30
CA GLY A 26 -6.12 9.00 -3.18
C GLY A 26 -5.87 9.49 -1.75
N VAL A 27 -6.31 8.76 -0.73
CA VAL A 27 -6.06 9.05 0.69
C VAL A 27 -4.55 9.15 1.00
N PHE A 28 -3.71 8.38 0.32
CA PHE A 28 -2.25 8.40 0.52
C PHE A 28 -1.54 9.53 -0.25
N GLN A 29 -2.26 10.42 -0.94
CA GLN A 29 -1.71 11.72 -1.36
C GLN A 29 -1.42 12.62 -0.14
N ASN A 30 -2.08 12.37 1.00
CA ASN A 30 -1.73 12.98 2.27
C ASN A 30 -0.32 12.52 2.70
N ARG A 31 0.68 13.38 2.48
CA ARG A 31 2.09 13.09 2.76
C ARG A 31 2.35 12.75 4.23
N LEU A 32 1.65 13.39 5.16
CA LEU A 32 1.80 13.10 6.59
C LEU A 32 1.37 11.66 6.88
N LEU A 33 0.19 11.27 6.40
CA LEU A 33 -0.33 9.91 6.57
C LEU A 33 0.59 8.89 5.91
N LEU A 34 0.99 9.12 4.65
CA LEU A 34 1.87 8.22 3.91
C LEU A 34 3.21 8.01 4.63
N ASN A 35 3.85 9.08 5.09
CA ASN A 35 5.13 9.02 5.77
C ASN A 35 5.02 8.31 7.12
N LEU A 36 3.99 8.61 7.91
CA LEU A 36 3.75 7.96 9.20
C LEU A 36 3.45 6.47 9.04
N ALA A 37 2.55 6.10 8.12
CA ALA A 37 2.21 4.71 7.85
C ALA A 37 3.43 3.94 7.33
N THR A 38 4.16 4.49 6.35
CA THR A 38 5.38 3.88 5.82
C THR A 38 6.42 3.64 6.91
N ARG A 39 6.66 4.63 7.77
CA ARG A 39 7.62 4.51 8.87
C ARG A 39 7.21 3.44 9.88
N LEU A 40 5.94 3.41 10.29
CA LEU A 40 5.45 2.43 11.26
C LEU A 40 5.48 1.00 10.69
N LEU A 41 5.11 0.81 9.43
CA LEU A 41 5.15 -0.50 8.77
C LEU A 41 6.59 -0.99 8.59
N LYS A 42 7.51 -0.13 8.17
CA LYS A 42 8.94 -0.48 8.06
C LYS A 42 9.56 -0.84 9.42
N LYS A 43 9.15 -0.19 10.51
CA LYS A 43 9.61 -0.52 11.87
C LYS A 43 9.24 -1.92 12.34
N VAL A 44 8.23 -2.53 11.73
CA VAL A 44 7.83 -3.92 12.01
C VAL A 44 8.13 -4.83 10.81
N ASP A 45 9.17 -4.48 10.05
CA ASP A 45 9.80 -5.27 8.98
C ASP A 45 8.95 -5.56 7.73
N PHE A 46 7.91 -4.75 7.48
CA PHE A 46 7.22 -4.83 6.18
C PHE A 46 8.08 -4.23 5.05
N ALA A 47 8.07 -4.91 3.90
CA ALA A 47 8.49 -4.30 2.64
C ALA A 47 7.35 -3.41 2.11
N VAL A 48 7.51 -2.09 2.25
CA VAL A 48 6.49 -1.10 1.89
C VAL A 48 6.74 -0.51 0.50
N TYR A 49 5.73 -0.55 -0.34
CA TYR A 49 5.73 0.01 -1.69
C TYR A 49 4.66 1.11 -1.82
N THR A 50 4.94 2.14 -2.60
CA THR A 50 3.97 3.17 -2.96
C THR A 50 4.24 3.66 -4.39
N HIS A 51 3.31 4.42 -4.94
CA HIS A 51 3.44 4.97 -6.28
C HIS A 51 4.60 5.98 -6.36
N ARG A 52 5.44 5.86 -7.40
CA ARG A 52 6.55 6.80 -7.67
C ARG A 52 6.38 7.56 -8.99
N ARG A 53 5.88 6.90 -10.03
CA ARG A 53 5.76 7.45 -11.39
C ARG A 53 4.33 7.86 -11.75
N PHE A 54 3.35 7.26 -11.09
CA PHE A 54 1.93 7.47 -11.36
C PHE A 54 1.24 8.03 -10.11
N SER A 55 0.03 8.56 -10.28
CA SER A 55 -0.76 8.97 -9.13
C SER A 55 -1.26 7.73 -8.38
N CYS A 56 -1.37 7.82 -7.06
CA CYS A 56 -2.12 6.84 -6.28
C CYS A 56 -3.64 7.02 -6.37
N SER A 57 -4.14 8.01 -7.11
CA SER A 57 -5.57 8.28 -7.31
C SER A 57 -6.14 7.64 -8.58
N ASP A 58 -7.45 7.83 -8.78
CA ASP A 58 -8.20 7.25 -9.90
C ASP A 58 -7.73 7.74 -11.28
N ALA A 59 -7.00 8.85 -11.33
CA ALA A 59 -6.33 9.31 -12.56
C ALA A 59 -5.36 8.27 -13.16
N SER A 60 -4.95 7.26 -12.37
CA SER A 60 -4.07 6.18 -12.81
C SER A 60 -4.67 4.78 -12.62
N ILE A 61 -5.98 4.66 -12.36
CA ILE A 61 -6.63 3.36 -12.09
C ILE A 61 -6.62 2.43 -13.32
N SER A 62 -6.77 3.01 -14.51
CA SER A 62 -6.77 2.29 -15.79
C SER A 62 -5.47 1.51 -16.03
N ILE A 63 -4.34 2.00 -15.53
CA ILE A 63 -3.05 1.29 -15.60
C ILE A 63 -3.11 -0.02 -14.79
N GLY A 64 -3.65 0.04 -13.57
CA GLY A 64 -3.84 -1.15 -12.73
C GLY A 64 -4.80 -2.16 -13.38
N GLN A 65 -5.86 -1.67 -14.02
CA GLN A 65 -6.83 -2.51 -14.73
C GLN A 65 -6.19 -3.26 -15.91
N VAL A 66 -5.42 -2.56 -16.76
CA VAL A 66 -4.74 -3.19 -17.91
C VAL A 66 -3.76 -4.26 -17.45
N VAL A 67 -2.94 -3.98 -16.42
CA VAL A 67 -1.98 -4.96 -15.88
C VAL A 67 -2.70 -6.16 -15.26
N ALA A 68 -3.78 -5.94 -14.51
CA ALA A 68 -4.57 -7.01 -13.92
C ALA A 68 -5.24 -7.90 -14.98
N ALA A 69 -5.80 -7.30 -16.04
CA ALA A 69 -6.38 -8.03 -17.16
C ALA A 69 -5.32 -8.84 -17.92
N SER A 70 -4.15 -8.24 -18.19
CA SER A 70 -3.05 -8.89 -18.91
C SER A 70 -2.44 -10.08 -18.16
N ARG A 71 -2.64 -10.19 -16.83
CA ARG A 71 -2.19 -11.33 -16.02
C ARG A 71 -3.22 -12.45 -15.90
N ARG A 72 -4.43 -12.25 -16.42
CA ARG A 72 -5.52 -13.25 -16.43
C ARG A 72 -5.62 -14.01 -17.75
N ILE A 73 -4.75 -13.69 -18.70
CA ILE A 73 -4.55 -14.35 -20.00
C ILE A 73 -3.23 -15.10 -19.89
#